data_AF-A0AAV8YQU3-F1
#
_entry.id   AF-A0AAV8YQU3-F1
#
_cell.length_a   1.000
_cell.length_b   1.000
_cell.length_c   1.000
_cell.angle_alpha   90.00
_cell.angle_beta   90.00
_cell.angle_gamma   90.00
#
_symmetry.space_group_name_H-M   'P 1'
#
loop_
_entity.id
_entity.type
_entity.pdbx_description
1 polymer ?
#
loop_
_entity_poly.entity_id
_entity_poly.type
_entity_poly.pdbx_seq_one_letter_code
_entity_poly.pdbx_strand_id
1 'polypeptide(L)'
;MRMQHNLEQQIQARNQSGVSEDALKEFSMMFKHFDKEKSGKLNHQEFKSCLRALGYDLPMVEEGQPDPEFDAILDVVDPNRDGHVSLQEYMAFMISKETENVQSSEEIEKAFRAITAGDRPYVTKEELYANLTKEMADYCVARMKPYVEPKTERPIAGALDYIEFTHTLFQN
;
A
#
# COMPACT_ATOMS: atom_id res chain seq x y z
N MET A 1 26.12 12.73 8.07
CA MET A 1 25.68 12.81 6.65
C MET A 1 25.69 11.45 5.91
N ARG A 2 25.51 10.31 6.60
CA ARG A 2 25.28 9.00 5.95
C ARG A 2 23.83 8.50 6.12
N MET A 3 23.22 8.80 7.27
CA MET A 3 21.81 8.46 7.56
C MET A 3 20.82 9.17 6.65
N GLN A 4 20.97 10.48 6.42
CA GLN A 4 20.13 11.22 5.46
C GLN A 4 20.24 10.63 4.05
N HIS A 5 21.46 10.28 3.62
CA HIS A 5 21.69 9.74 2.29
C HIS A 5 21.06 8.35 2.07
N ASN A 6 21.04 7.49 3.10
CA ASN A 6 20.42 6.17 3.01
C ASN A 6 18.89 6.28 3.04
N LEU A 7 18.35 7.20 3.84
CA LEU A 7 16.92 7.52 3.85
C LEU A 7 16.47 8.12 2.51
N GLU A 8 17.26 9.03 1.93
CA GLU A 8 17.02 9.60 0.60
C GLU A 8 17.06 8.54 -0.51
N GLN A 9 17.96 7.56 -0.41
CA GLN A 9 18.00 6.45 -1.37
C GLN A 9 16.79 5.51 -1.24
N GLN A 10 16.34 5.22 -0.02
CA GLN A 10 15.08 4.49 0.20
C GLN A 10 13.87 5.31 -0.26
N ILE A 11 13.90 6.63 -0.08
CA ILE A 11 12.91 7.57 -0.60
C ILE A 11 12.97 7.72 -2.14
N GLN A 12 14.10 7.44 -2.77
CA GLN A 12 14.21 7.38 -4.24
C GLN A 12 13.72 6.04 -4.78
N ALA A 13 13.98 4.93 -4.10
CA ALA A 13 13.34 3.64 -4.40
C ALA A 13 11.81 3.73 -4.26
N ARG A 14 11.34 4.54 -3.31
CA ARG A 14 9.93 4.89 -3.08
C ARG A 14 9.24 5.63 -4.24
N ASN A 15 9.96 6.43 -5.03
CA ASN A 15 9.37 7.02 -6.26
C ASN A 15 9.01 5.97 -7.32
N GLN A 16 9.55 4.74 -7.22
CA GLN A 16 9.15 3.61 -8.06
C GLN A 16 8.04 2.74 -7.44
N SER A 17 7.80 2.83 -6.13
CA SER A 17 6.92 1.89 -5.41
C SER A 17 5.51 2.42 -5.09
N GLY A 18 5.21 3.69 -5.39
CA GLY A 18 3.83 4.20 -5.39
C GLY A 18 3.28 4.74 -4.07
N VAL A 19 4.12 4.91 -3.04
CA VAL A 19 3.71 5.52 -1.76
C VAL A 19 3.64 7.06 -1.87
N SER A 20 2.46 7.63 -1.60
CA SER A 20 2.19 9.08 -1.67
C SER A 20 2.99 9.88 -0.65
N GLU A 21 3.44 11.09 -1.01
CA GLU A 21 4.20 11.98 -0.11
C GLU A 21 3.49 12.26 1.22
N ASP A 22 2.16 12.32 1.22
CA ASP A 22 1.35 12.53 2.42
C ASP A 22 1.42 11.33 3.38
N ALA A 23 1.38 10.09 2.89
CA ALA A 23 1.51 8.89 3.73
C ALA A 23 2.86 8.87 4.47
N LEU A 24 3.94 9.29 3.80
CA LEU A 24 5.28 9.34 4.42
C LEU A 24 5.42 10.45 5.45
N LYS A 25 4.76 11.59 5.21
CA LYS A 25 4.63 12.63 6.23
C LYS A 25 3.88 12.08 7.43
N GLU A 26 2.81 11.33 7.21
CA GLU A 26 2.03 10.67 8.26
C GLU A 26 2.90 9.72 9.10
N PHE A 27 3.63 8.81 8.44
CA PHE A 27 4.54 7.87 9.11
C PHE A 27 5.58 8.60 9.94
N SER A 28 6.21 9.64 9.37
CA SER A 28 7.20 10.44 10.10
C SER A 28 6.58 11.22 11.27
N MET A 29 5.37 11.76 11.12
CA MET A 29 4.66 12.45 12.19
C MET A 29 4.30 11.51 13.33
N MET A 30 3.81 10.31 13.02
CA MET A 30 3.47 9.31 14.03
C MET A 30 4.71 8.81 14.77
N PHE A 31 5.80 8.50 14.07
CA PHE A 31 7.06 8.15 14.73
C PHE A 31 7.48 9.23 15.74
N LYS A 32 7.48 10.51 15.33
CA LYS A 32 7.83 11.63 16.21
C LYS A 32 6.86 11.84 17.37
N HIS A 33 5.59 11.47 17.20
CA HIS A 33 4.60 11.54 18.26
C HIS A 33 4.89 10.53 19.38
N PHE A 34 5.35 9.33 19.01
CA PHE A 34 5.69 8.27 19.96
C PHE A 34 7.12 8.36 20.50
N ASP A 35 8.07 8.93 19.76
CA ASP A 35 9.45 9.22 20.21
C ASP A 35 9.47 10.46 21.13
N LYS A 36 8.83 10.36 22.29
CA LYS A 36 8.69 11.46 23.26
C LYS A 36 10.03 11.99 23.73
N GLU A 37 11.02 11.10 23.85
CA GLU A 37 12.37 11.43 24.30
C GLU A 37 13.25 11.99 23.18
N LYS A 38 12.76 12.02 21.93
CA LYS A 38 13.53 12.44 20.74
C LYS A 38 14.84 11.66 20.61
N SER A 39 14.81 10.40 21.01
CA SER A 39 15.95 9.50 20.99
C SER A 39 16.30 9.07 19.56
N GLY A 40 15.37 9.22 18.62
CA GLY A 40 15.46 8.70 17.26
C GLY A 40 15.14 7.21 17.15
N LYS A 41 14.65 6.60 18.23
CA LYS A 41 14.27 5.20 18.33
C LYS A 41 12.97 5.05 19.13
N LEU A 42 12.20 4.01 18.85
CA LEU A 42 11.05 3.60 19.67
C LEU A 42 11.38 2.27 20.34
N ASN A 43 11.07 2.13 21.62
CA ASN A 43 11.07 0.80 22.21
C ASN A 43 9.91 -0.04 21.66
N HIS A 44 9.91 -1.35 21.92
CA HIS A 44 8.86 -2.26 21.41
C HIS A 44 7.44 -1.85 21.81
N GLN A 45 7.24 -1.30 23.00
CA GLN A 45 5.92 -0.86 23.47
C GLN A 45 5.43 0.39 22.73
N GLU A 46 6.33 1.36 22.53
CA GLU A 46 6.06 2.57 21.76
C GLU A 46 5.81 2.26 20.29
N PHE A 47 6.63 1.37 19.70
CA PHE A 47 6.46 0.94 18.32
C PHE A 47 5.14 0.20 18.11
N LYS A 48 4.78 -0.74 19.01
CA LYS A 48 3.48 -1.43 18.97
C LYS A 48 2.31 -0.46 19.07
N SER A 49 2.41 0.54 19.93
CA SER A 49 1.40 1.59 20.07
C SER A 49 1.29 2.46 18.82
N CYS A 50 2.43 2.75 18.17
CA CYS A 50 2.49 3.47 16.91
C CYS A 50 1.79 2.71 15.79
N LEU A 51 2.03 1.40 15.64
CA LEU A 51 1.36 0.57 14.65
C LEU A 51 -0.16 0.54 14.83
N ARG A 52 -0.64 0.43 16.07
CA ARG A 52 -2.09 0.50 16.35
C ARG A 52 -2.69 1.87 16.00
N ALA A 53 -1.96 2.96 16.24
CA ALA A 53 -2.43 4.30 15.88
C ALA A 53 -2.54 4.51 14.35
N LEU A 54 -1.72 3.79 13.58
CA LEU A 54 -1.78 3.69 12.12
C LEU A 54 -2.91 2.77 11.61
N GLY A 55 -3.65 2.12 12.50
CA GLY A 55 -4.74 1.21 12.13
C GLY A 55 -4.31 -0.23 11.86
N TYR A 56 -3.08 -0.65 12.23
CA TYR A 56 -2.73 -2.06 12.22
C TYR A 56 -3.51 -2.80 13.30
N ASP A 57 -4.24 -3.84 12.90
CA ASP A 57 -5.02 -4.69 13.79
C ASP A 57 -4.09 -5.68 14.51
N LEU A 58 -3.42 -5.21 15.55
CA LEU A 58 -2.57 -6.03 16.41
C LEU A 58 -3.37 -6.46 17.66
N PRO A 59 -3.45 -7.77 17.95
CA PRO A 59 -4.26 -8.28 19.06
C PRO A 59 -3.86 -7.66 20.39
N MET A 60 -4.85 -7.45 21.27
CA MET A 60 -4.63 -7.02 22.65
C MET A 60 -4.13 -8.20 23.47
N VAL A 61 -2.82 -8.40 23.49
CA VAL A 61 -2.16 -9.33 24.42
C VAL A 61 -1.75 -8.62 25.71
N GLU A 62 -1.78 -9.36 26.83
CA GLU A 62 -1.28 -8.87 28.12
C GLU A 62 0.26 -8.75 28.12
N GLU A 63 0.81 -7.86 28.95
CA GLU A 63 2.26 -7.74 29.12
C GLU A 63 2.88 -9.08 29.55
N GLY A 64 3.87 -9.56 28.79
CA GLY A 64 4.55 -10.82 29.04
C GLY A 64 3.93 -12.05 28.35
N GLN A 65 2.82 -11.88 27.63
CA GLN A 65 2.30 -12.93 26.74
C GLN A 65 2.94 -12.84 25.35
N PRO A 66 3.17 -13.99 24.69
CA PRO A 66 3.70 -14.00 23.33
C PRO A 66 2.69 -13.35 22.38
N ASP A 67 3.19 -12.50 21.49
CA ASP A 67 2.43 -11.88 20.42
C ASP A 67 3.05 -12.30 19.09
N PRO A 68 2.60 -13.43 18.51
CA PRO A 68 3.23 -14.00 17.32
C PRO A 68 3.22 -13.03 16.12
N GLU A 69 2.19 -12.20 16.02
CA GLU A 69 2.04 -11.23 14.93
C GLU A 69 3.04 -10.08 15.11
N PHE A 70 3.13 -9.54 16.32
CA PHE A 70 4.10 -8.50 16.62
C PHE A 70 5.54 -9.03 16.59
N ASP A 71 5.79 -10.26 17.04
CA ASP A 71 7.10 -10.90 16.97
C ASP A 71 7.56 -11.09 15.52
N ALA A 72 6.67 -11.49 14.61
CA ALA A 72 6.98 -11.57 13.19
C ALA A 72 7.35 -10.20 12.59
N ILE A 73 6.71 -9.12 13.08
CA ILE A 73 7.09 -7.76 12.69
C ILE A 73 8.48 -7.41 13.25
N LEU A 74 8.75 -7.73 14.52
CA LEU A 74 10.05 -7.51 15.15
C LEU A 74 11.18 -8.26 14.45
N ASP A 75 10.95 -9.46 13.94
CA ASP A 75 11.96 -10.20 13.17
C ASP A 75 12.37 -9.47 11.87
N VAL A 76 11.50 -8.60 11.35
CA VAL A 76 11.79 -7.77 10.17
C VAL A 76 12.46 -6.45 10.56
N VAL A 77 11.99 -5.80 11.64
CA VAL A 77 12.40 -4.42 11.98
C VAL A 77 13.49 -4.31 13.05
N ASP A 78 13.63 -5.32 13.91
CA ASP A 78 14.63 -5.44 14.98
C ASP A 78 15.23 -6.87 14.96
N PRO A 79 15.90 -7.27 13.88
CA PRO A 79 16.46 -8.62 13.74
C PRO A 79 17.59 -8.91 14.73
N ASN A 80 18.25 -7.86 15.22
CA ASN A 80 19.25 -7.93 16.29
C ASN A 80 18.63 -8.01 17.69
N ARG A 81 17.29 -7.85 17.80
CA ARG A 81 16.53 -7.86 19.05
C ARG A 81 17.18 -6.97 20.12
N ASP A 82 17.60 -5.76 19.72
CA ASP A 82 18.21 -4.79 20.62
C ASP A 82 17.18 -4.01 21.46
N GLY A 83 15.89 -4.30 21.23
CA GLY A 83 14.78 -3.73 21.99
C GLY A 83 14.27 -2.41 21.43
N HIS A 84 14.88 -1.91 20.35
CA HIS A 84 14.60 -0.59 19.80
C HIS A 84 14.45 -0.63 18.28
N VAL A 85 13.45 0.09 17.78
CA VAL A 85 13.22 0.28 16.34
C VAL A 85 13.60 1.72 15.98
N SER A 86 14.61 1.89 15.14
CA SER A 86 15.01 3.21 14.66
C SER A 86 14.01 3.78 13.66
N LEU A 87 14.06 5.11 13.45
CA LEU A 87 13.25 5.75 12.39
C LEU A 87 13.48 5.10 11.02
N GLN A 88 14.70 4.64 10.74
CA GLN A 88 15.02 4.04 9.46
C GLN A 88 14.34 2.67 9.29
N GLU A 89 14.42 1.80 10.29
CA GLU A 89 13.76 0.47 10.28
C GLU A 89 12.24 0.62 10.23
N TYR A 90 11.70 1.55 11.03
CA TYR A 90 10.28 1.89 11.01
C TYR A 90 9.83 2.35 9.62
N MET A 91 10.53 3.31 9.01
CA MET A 91 10.15 3.84 7.69
C MET A 91 10.25 2.76 6.61
N ALA A 92 11.31 1.94 6.64
CA ALA A 92 11.47 0.83 5.70
C ALA A 92 10.31 -0.17 5.81
N PHE A 93 9.90 -0.51 7.03
CA PHE A 93 8.76 -1.39 7.28
C PHE A 93 7.43 -0.80 6.81
N MET A 94 7.14 0.45 7.19
CA MET A 94 5.91 1.13 6.79
C MET A 94 5.81 1.26 5.28
N ILE A 95 6.92 1.58 4.60
CA ILE A 95 6.99 1.62 3.14
C ILE A 95 6.75 0.22 2.56
N SER A 96 7.42 -0.81 3.06
CA SER A 96 7.21 -2.19 2.60
C SER A 96 5.74 -2.59 2.70
N LYS A 97 5.11 -2.34 3.85
CA LYS A 97 3.71 -2.72 4.08
C LYS A 97 2.72 -1.92 3.24
N GLU A 98 2.96 -0.63 3.07
CA GLU A 98 2.14 0.20 2.19
C GLU A 98 2.25 -0.31 0.74
N THR A 99 3.45 -0.71 0.30
CA THR A 99 3.66 -1.27 -1.04
C THR A 99 3.13 -2.68 -1.21
N GLU A 100 3.08 -3.49 -0.14
CA GLU A 100 2.40 -4.80 -0.13
C GLU A 100 0.88 -4.62 -0.34
N ASN A 101 0.29 -3.53 0.17
CA ASN A 101 -1.14 -3.23 -0.02
C ASN A 101 -1.47 -2.62 -1.40
N VAL A 102 -0.52 -1.92 -2.03
CA VAL A 102 -0.66 -1.34 -3.39
C VAL A 102 -0.69 -2.41 -4.49
N GLN A 103 -0.56 -3.69 -4.14
CA GLN A 103 -0.50 -4.81 -5.09
C GLN A 103 -1.64 -5.82 -4.98
N SER A 104 -2.71 -5.54 -4.21
CA SER A 104 -3.88 -6.42 -4.28
C SER A 104 -4.73 -6.11 -5.51
N SER A 105 -5.16 -7.14 -6.24
CA SER A 105 -6.10 -7.00 -7.35
C SER A 105 -7.38 -6.28 -6.94
N GLU A 106 -7.75 -6.37 -5.65
CA GLU A 106 -8.96 -5.80 -5.08
C GLU A 106 -8.92 -4.26 -4.98
N GLU A 107 -7.79 -3.67 -4.58
CA GLU A 107 -7.67 -2.21 -4.50
C GLU A 107 -7.66 -1.56 -5.89
N ILE A 108 -6.97 -2.19 -6.86
CA ILE A 108 -7.02 -1.72 -8.25
C ILE A 108 -8.43 -1.90 -8.82
N GLU A 109 -9.12 -3.00 -8.50
CA GLU A 109 -10.52 -3.20 -8.89
C GLU A 109 -11.43 -2.10 -8.34
N LYS A 110 -11.30 -1.75 -7.05
CA LYS A 110 -12.06 -0.65 -6.42
C LYS A 110 -11.78 0.69 -7.08
N ALA A 111 -10.52 0.99 -7.43
CA ALA A 111 -10.16 2.22 -8.13
C ALA A 111 -10.81 2.31 -9.52
N PHE A 112 -10.81 1.22 -10.29
CA PHE A 112 -11.52 1.17 -11.57
C PHE A 112 -13.03 1.30 -11.37
N ARG A 113 -13.62 0.60 -10.39
CA ARG A 113 -15.04 0.70 -10.06
C ARG A 113 -15.46 2.14 -9.74
N ALA A 114 -14.63 2.87 -9.00
CA ALA A 114 -14.89 4.27 -8.61
C ALA A 114 -14.98 5.24 -9.80
N ILE A 115 -14.32 4.94 -10.92
CA ILE A 115 -14.40 5.77 -12.13
C ILE A 115 -15.53 5.36 -13.08
N THR A 116 -16.19 4.23 -12.81
CA THR A 116 -17.36 3.80 -13.59
C THR A 116 -18.62 4.55 -13.17
N ALA A 117 -19.47 4.89 -14.14
CA ALA A 117 -20.81 5.35 -13.89
C ALA A 117 -21.69 4.19 -13.36
N GLY A 118 -21.98 4.19 -12.06
CA GLY A 118 -22.98 3.29 -11.45
C GLY A 118 -22.47 1.91 -11.04
N ASP A 119 -21.25 1.82 -10.50
CA ASP A 119 -20.69 0.61 -9.89
C ASP A 119 -20.69 -0.61 -10.83
N ARG A 120 -20.35 -0.36 -12.09
CA ARG A 120 -20.42 -1.38 -13.13
C ARG A 120 -19.20 -2.30 -13.07
N PRO A 121 -19.34 -3.59 -13.42
CA PRO A 121 -18.22 -4.53 -13.50
C PRO A 121 -17.35 -4.33 -14.77
N TYR A 122 -17.47 -3.18 -15.44
CA TYR A 122 -16.70 -2.83 -16.62
C TYR A 122 -16.53 -1.30 -16.72
N VAL A 123 -15.51 -0.86 -17.45
CA VAL A 123 -15.20 0.56 -17.67
C VAL A 123 -15.21 0.87 -19.17
N THR A 124 -15.53 2.11 -19.57
CA THR A 124 -15.44 2.53 -20.97
C THR A 124 -14.17 3.33 -21.26
N LYS A 125 -13.81 3.45 -22.54
CA LYS A 125 -12.66 4.28 -22.95
C LYS A 125 -12.83 5.72 -22.49
N GLU A 126 -14.03 6.26 -22.62
CA GLU A 126 -14.34 7.63 -22.23
C GLU A 126 -14.12 7.84 -20.71
N GLU A 127 -14.52 6.87 -19.88
CA GLU A 127 -14.29 6.90 -18.43
C GLU A 127 -12.80 6.85 -18.10
N LEU A 128 -12.02 6.03 -18.80
CA LEU A 128 -10.57 5.97 -18.64
C LEU A 128 -9.90 7.30 -19.02
N TYR A 129 -10.22 7.87 -20.18
CA TYR A 129 -9.62 9.15 -20.61
C TYR A 129 -10.12 10.35 -19.80
N ALA A 130 -11.29 10.26 -19.16
CA ALA A 130 -11.81 11.32 -18.30
C ALA A 130 -11.17 11.33 -16.91
N ASN A 131 -10.75 10.16 -16.39
CA ASN A 131 -10.25 10.01 -15.01
C ASN A 131 -8.75 9.70 -14.91
N LEU A 132 -8.10 9.28 -16.00
CA LEU A 132 -6.68 8.93 -16.04
C LEU A 132 -5.92 9.83 -17.01
N THR A 133 -4.59 9.86 -16.88
CA THR A 133 -3.73 10.52 -17.88
C THR A 133 -3.82 9.78 -19.22
N LYS A 134 -3.56 10.49 -20.32
CA LYS A 134 -3.62 9.91 -21.67
C LYS A 134 -2.76 8.63 -21.78
N GLU A 135 -1.56 8.64 -21.22
CA GLU A 135 -0.65 7.48 -21.26
C GLU A 135 -1.20 6.28 -20.48
N MET A 136 -1.79 6.51 -19.30
CA MET A 136 -2.41 5.46 -18.49
C MET A 136 -3.67 4.88 -19.16
N ALA A 137 -4.50 5.75 -19.75
CA ALA A 137 -5.69 5.33 -20.49
C ALA A 137 -5.31 4.53 -21.75
N ASP A 138 -4.35 5.01 -22.54
CA ASP A 138 -3.81 4.30 -23.72
C ASP A 138 -3.30 2.90 -23.33
N TYR A 139 -2.58 2.80 -22.20
CA TYR A 139 -2.09 1.54 -21.67
C TYR A 139 -3.23 0.56 -21.27
N CYS A 140 -4.24 1.04 -20.54
CA CYS A 140 -5.38 0.22 -20.14
C CYS A 140 -6.16 -0.28 -21.36
N VAL A 141 -6.48 0.61 -22.29
CA VAL A 141 -7.22 0.29 -23.52
C VAL A 141 -6.48 -0.72 -24.39
N ALA A 142 -5.14 -0.69 -24.41
CA ALA A 142 -4.34 -1.63 -25.18
C ALA A 142 -4.27 -3.05 -24.58
N ARG A 143 -4.55 -3.20 -23.28
CA ARG A 143 -4.36 -4.46 -22.54
C ARG A 143 -5.65 -5.09 -22.02
N MET A 144 -6.69 -4.30 -21.81
CA MET A 144 -8.00 -4.80 -21.37
C MET A 144 -8.75 -5.47 -22.52
N LYS A 145 -9.42 -6.57 -22.22
CA LYS A 145 -10.32 -7.25 -23.17
C LYS A 145 -11.69 -6.58 -23.18
N PRO A 146 -12.48 -6.74 -24.25
CA PRO A 146 -13.88 -6.32 -24.25
C PRO A 146 -14.67 -7.07 -23.17
N TYR A 147 -15.49 -6.35 -22.40
CA TYR A 147 -16.35 -6.97 -21.41
C TYR A 147 -17.51 -7.72 -22.08
N VAL A 148 -17.72 -8.97 -21.65
CA VAL A 148 -18.82 -9.83 -22.10
C VAL A 148 -19.79 -10.02 -20.94
N GLU A 149 -21.06 -9.65 -21.15
CA GLU A 149 -22.06 -9.75 -20.10
C GLU A 149 -22.40 -11.23 -19.81
N PRO A 150 -22.22 -11.73 -18.57
CA PRO A 150 -22.43 -13.15 -18.26
C PRO A 150 -23.85 -13.66 -18.49
N LYS A 151 -24.85 -12.78 -18.43
CA LYS A 151 -26.27 -13.14 -18.59
C LYS A 151 -26.67 -13.34 -20.04
N THR A 152 -26.05 -12.58 -20.95
CA THR A 152 -26.42 -12.56 -22.36
C THR A 152 -25.34 -13.13 -23.27
N GLU A 153 -24.16 -13.41 -22.71
CA GLU A 153 -22.95 -13.88 -23.39
C GLU A 153 -22.56 -12.99 -24.58
N ARG A 154 -22.92 -11.70 -24.51
CA ARG A 154 -22.68 -10.72 -25.57
C ARG A 154 -21.69 -9.65 -25.11
N PRO A 155 -20.77 -9.23 -26.00
CA PRO A 155 -19.91 -8.10 -25.71
C PRO A 155 -20.72 -6.81 -25.64
N ILE A 156 -20.44 -5.99 -24.63
CA ILE A 156 -21.00 -4.64 -24.55
C ILE A 156 -20.07 -3.71 -25.35
N ALA A 157 -20.64 -2.98 -26.32
CA ALA A 157 -19.87 -2.10 -27.18
C ALA A 157 -19.15 -1.02 -26.36
N GLY A 158 -17.83 -0.91 -26.52
CA GLY A 158 -17.01 0.08 -25.82
C GLY A 158 -16.70 -0.23 -24.36
N ALA A 159 -17.20 -1.36 -23.82
CA ALA A 159 -16.92 -1.81 -22.46
C ALA A 159 -15.63 -2.65 -22.41
N LEU A 160 -14.81 -2.38 -21.41
CA LEU A 160 -13.55 -3.06 -21.15
C LEU A 160 -13.61 -3.74 -19.77
N ASP A 161 -13.12 -4.97 -19.73
CA ASP A 161 -13.08 -5.79 -18.52
C ASP A 161 -11.84 -5.44 -17.69
N TYR A 162 -12.04 -4.59 -16.69
CA TYR A 162 -10.96 -4.24 -15.77
C TYR A 162 -10.72 -5.32 -14.72
N ILE A 163 -11.71 -6.17 -14.41
CA ILE A 163 -11.60 -7.22 -13.39
C ILE A 163 -10.66 -8.31 -13.89
N GLU A 164 -10.87 -8.81 -15.12
CA GLU A 164 -9.95 -9.79 -15.72
C GLU A 164 -8.54 -9.20 -15.87
N PHE A 165 -8.46 -7.91 -16.22
CA PHE A 165 -7.18 -7.20 -16.35
C PHE A 165 -6.42 -7.08 -15.02
N THR A 166 -7.08 -6.75 -13.90
CA THR A 166 -6.41 -6.70 -12.60
C THR A 166 -5.95 -8.10 -12.19
N HIS A 167 -6.78 -9.13 -12.34
CA HIS A 167 -6.39 -10.50 -12.02
C HIS A 167 -5.17 -10.98 -12.83
N THR A 168 -5.12 -10.68 -14.13
CA THR A 168 -3.96 -11.04 -14.98
C THR A 168 -2.70 -10.24 -14.68
N LEU A 169 -2.83 -9.00 -14.22
CA LEU A 169 -1.70 -8.17 -13.81
C LEU A 169 -0.98 -8.75 -12.57
N PHE A 170 -1.74 -9.36 -11.66
CA PHE A 170 -1.24 -9.87 -10.37
C PHE A 170 -1.00 -11.38 -10.31
N GLN A 171 -1.31 -12.12 -11.38
CA GLN A 171 -1.07 -13.57 -11.48
C GLN A 171 0.33 -13.95 -11.99
N ASN A 172 1.28 -13.02 -12.05
CA ASN A 172 2.62 -13.23 -12.61
C ASN A 172 3.74 -12.98 -11.60
#